data_AF-A0A7J8VH05-F1
#
_entry.id   AF-A0A7J8VH05-F1
#
_cell.length_a   1.000
_cell.length_b   1.000
_cell.length_c   1.000
_cell.angle_alpha   90.00
_cell.angle_beta   90.00
_cell.angle_gamma   90.00
#
_symmetry.space_group_name_H-M   'P 1'
#
loop_
_entity.id
_entity.type
_entity.pdbx_description
1 polymer ?
#
loop_
_entity_poly.entity_id
_entity_poly.type
_entity_poly.pdbx_seq_one_letter_code
_entity_poly.pdbx_strand_id
1 'polypeptide(L)'
;MPTPISSNLSLNKEALAQIPLNFLEFSKKPEIMDWMVNIRRKIHENRELGYEEFETSKLIRAELDLMGIPYKYPIAATGVVGYIGTGKPPFVALRADMDALAMEELVEWEHKSKVPGKMHACGHDAHVAMLLGAAKMLQHNQNDLQGTVVLIFQPAEEGGGGAKIMLDEGALDNVDAIFALHVTARVPIGMVASRPGPISAAMGFFEAVINGKGGHAAIPQHTVDPILAASNVIVSLQHLVSREADPLDSQVVSIAKFQGGGAFNVIPDSVTIGGTFRAFSKESFLQLRQRIEEVISKQASVQRCNATVIFDERSMYPVNSNNKELHKHFRKVAGEILGFENIIEMQPQMGGEDFAFFSESIPGLFFFLGMKETEGAVHSGHSPYFRVNEDVFPYGAALHASLATTYLLQNPTKHTSPPE
;
A
#
# COMPACT_ATOMS: atom_id res chain seq x y z
N MET A 1 -54.09 -1.29 -25.10
CA MET A 1 -53.13 -1.20 -23.99
C MET A 1 -52.14 -2.35 -24.13
N PRO A 2 -50.84 -2.11 -24.35
CA PRO A 2 -49.85 -3.17 -24.30
C PRO A 2 -49.35 -3.34 -22.86
N THR A 3 -49.29 -4.59 -22.46
CA THR A 3 -48.80 -5.15 -21.20
C THR A 3 -47.34 -4.71 -20.92
N PRO A 4 -46.96 -4.45 -19.66
CA PRO A 4 -45.60 -4.05 -19.33
C PRO A 4 -44.66 -5.26 -19.42
N ILE A 5 -43.53 -5.07 -20.10
CA ILE A 5 -42.44 -6.04 -20.14
C ILE A 5 -41.77 -6.03 -18.76
N SER A 6 -41.96 -7.13 -18.05
CA SER A 6 -41.35 -7.46 -16.76
C SER A 6 -39.81 -7.37 -16.84
N SER A 7 -39.25 -6.48 -16.02
CA SER A 7 -37.86 -6.44 -15.61
C SER A 7 -37.49 -7.70 -14.83
N ASN A 8 -36.71 -8.60 -15.44
CA ASN A 8 -35.93 -9.63 -14.76
C ASN A 8 -34.87 -10.15 -15.73
N LEU A 9 -33.78 -9.40 -15.91
CA LEU A 9 -32.55 -9.96 -16.44
C LEU A 9 -31.75 -10.54 -15.27
N SER A 10 -32.07 -11.77 -14.89
CA SER A 10 -31.06 -12.63 -14.28
C SER A 10 -30.04 -12.96 -15.36
N LEU A 11 -28.90 -12.27 -15.38
CA LEU A 11 -27.75 -12.66 -16.19
C LEU A 11 -27.44 -14.14 -15.89
N ASN A 12 -27.54 -14.99 -16.91
CA ASN A 12 -27.22 -16.42 -16.79
C ASN A 12 -25.78 -16.58 -16.23
N LYS A 13 -25.51 -17.62 -15.43
CA LYS A 13 -24.19 -17.90 -14.83
C LYS A 13 -23.06 -17.90 -15.86
N GLU A 14 -23.35 -18.36 -17.07
CA GLU A 14 -22.41 -18.37 -18.21
C GLU A 14 -22.05 -16.95 -18.68
N ALA A 15 -23.01 -16.02 -18.71
CA ALA A 15 -22.77 -14.63 -19.05
C ALA A 15 -21.93 -13.91 -17.98
N LEU A 16 -22.16 -14.24 -16.70
CA LEU A 16 -21.38 -13.72 -15.57
C LEU A 16 -19.93 -14.20 -15.59
N ALA A 17 -19.70 -15.47 -15.93
CA ALA A 17 -18.35 -16.04 -16.03
C ALA A 17 -17.52 -15.47 -17.19
N GLN A 18 -18.19 -14.85 -18.17
CA GLN A 18 -17.52 -14.26 -19.34
C GLN A 18 -17.03 -12.83 -19.09
N ILE A 19 -17.57 -12.13 -18.08
CA ILE A 19 -17.21 -10.74 -17.75
C ILE A 19 -15.70 -10.59 -17.55
N PRO A 20 -15.02 -11.42 -16.73
CA PRO A 20 -13.60 -11.23 -16.47
C PRO A 20 -12.72 -11.45 -17.72
N LEU A 21 -13.08 -12.44 -18.55
CA LEU A 21 -12.39 -12.71 -19.81
C LEU A 21 -12.59 -11.57 -20.83
N ASN A 22 -13.79 -10.98 -20.88
CA ASN A 22 -14.07 -9.84 -21.75
C ASN A 22 -13.24 -8.61 -21.37
N PHE A 23 -13.05 -8.35 -20.07
CA PHE A 23 -12.16 -7.28 -19.63
C PHE A 23 -10.70 -7.55 -20.00
N LEU A 24 -10.23 -8.80 -19.84
CA LEU A 24 -8.88 -9.15 -20.26
C LEU A 24 -8.68 -8.92 -21.77
N GLU A 25 -9.58 -9.41 -22.61
CA GLU A 25 -9.48 -9.22 -24.06
C GLU A 25 -9.63 -7.75 -24.47
N PHE A 26 -10.48 -6.98 -23.78
CA PHE A 26 -10.57 -5.54 -24.02
C PHE A 26 -9.26 -4.82 -23.69
N SER A 27 -8.64 -5.15 -22.55
CA SER A 27 -7.41 -4.52 -22.09
C SER A 27 -6.17 -4.87 -22.94
N LYS A 28 -6.19 -6.02 -23.63
CA LYS A 28 -5.14 -6.46 -24.57
C LYS A 28 -5.22 -5.78 -25.94
N LYS A 29 -6.31 -5.07 -26.25
CA LYS A 29 -6.41 -4.36 -27.53
C LYS A 29 -5.24 -3.37 -27.64
N PRO A 30 -4.50 -3.34 -28.77
CA PRO A 30 -3.29 -2.51 -28.89
C PRO A 30 -3.53 -1.05 -28.51
N GLU A 31 -4.66 -0.46 -28.91
CA GLU A 31 -5.00 0.92 -28.58
C GLU A 31 -5.22 1.20 -27.08
N ILE A 32 -5.63 0.19 -26.31
CA ILE A 32 -5.82 0.29 -24.86
C ILE A 32 -4.49 0.05 -24.13
N MET A 33 -3.74 -0.96 -24.57
CA MET A 33 -2.41 -1.26 -24.05
C MET A 33 -1.45 -0.09 -24.26
N ASP A 34 -1.32 0.41 -25.49
CA ASP A 34 -0.46 1.55 -25.83
C ASP A 34 -0.85 2.82 -25.07
N TRP A 35 -2.16 3.02 -24.84
CA TRP A 35 -2.63 4.14 -24.03
C TRP A 35 -2.21 4.00 -22.56
N MET A 36 -2.37 2.84 -21.92
CA MET A 36 -1.89 2.61 -20.55
C MET A 36 -0.37 2.78 -20.44
N VAL A 37 0.37 2.27 -21.43
CA VAL A 37 1.83 2.44 -21.53
C VAL A 37 2.20 3.91 -21.62
N ASN A 38 1.53 4.69 -22.46
CA ASN A 38 1.77 6.12 -22.59
C ASN A 38 1.45 6.90 -21.31
N ILE A 39 0.35 6.56 -20.62
CA ILE A 39 0.02 7.16 -19.31
C ILE A 39 1.12 6.87 -18.31
N ARG A 40 1.51 5.60 -18.16
CA ARG A 40 2.58 5.19 -17.25
C ARG A 40 3.86 5.96 -17.56
N ARG A 41 4.27 6.03 -18.83
CA ARG A 41 5.51 6.72 -19.25
C ARG A 41 5.45 8.22 -18.99
N LYS A 42 4.31 8.89 -19.16
CA LYS A 42 4.13 10.31 -18.81
C LYS A 42 4.27 10.56 -17.30
N ILE A 43 3.64 9.72 -16.49
CA ILE A 43 3.75 9.79 -15.01
C ILE A 43 5.19 9.53 -14.61
N HIS A 44 5.77 8.46 -15.16
CA HIS A 44 7.17 8.13 -14.98
C HIS A 44 7.96 9.40 -15.28
N GLU A 45 7.99 9.94 -16.50
CA GLU A 45 8.77 11.14 -16.91
C GLU A 45 8.77 12.32 -15.93
N ASN A 46 7.66 12.55 -15.20
CA ASN A 46 7.47 13.69 -14.30
C ASN A 46 7.24 13.24 -12.85
N ARG A 47 8.27 12.65 -12.23
CA ARG A 47 8.17 12.08 -10.87
C ARG A 47 7.98 13.14 -9.78
N GLU A 48 7.00 12.90 -8.91
CA GLU A 48 6.65 13.76 -7.79
C GLU A 48 6.62 12.96 -6.49
N LEU A 49 7.01 13.58 -5.37
CA LEU A 49 7.07 12.91 -4.07
C LEU A 49 5.70 12.96 -3.38
N GLY A 50 5.57 12.24 -2.26
CA GLY A 50 4.38 12.27 -1.42
C GLY A 50 3.88 13.69 -1.13
N TYR A 51 2.60 13.92 -1.43
CA TYR A 51 1.88 15.21 -1.33
C TYR A 51 2.31 16.32 -2.30
N GLU A 52 3.23 16.04 -3.21
CA GLU A 52 3.71 16.95 -4.26
C GLU A 52 3.25 16.51 -5.67
N GLU A 53 2.40 15.48 -5.78
CA GLU A 53 1.96 14.82 -7.02
C GLU A 53 0.97 15.63 -7.86
N PHE A 54 1.23 16.92 -8.06
CA PHE A 54 0.33 17.85 -8.73
C PHE A 54 0.15 17.55 -10.23
N GLU A 55 1.23 17.23 -10.95
CA GLU A 55 1.16 16.91 -12.38
C GLU A 55 0.59 15.50 -12.62
N THR A 56 0.94 14.53 -11.78
CA THR A 56 0.30 13.20 -11.81
C THR A 56 -1.19 13.29 -11.53
N SER A 57 -1.60 14.01 -10.47
CA SER A 57 -3.01 14.24 -10.13
C SER A 57 -3.77 14.94 -11.26
N LYS A 58 -3.15 15.95 -11.88
CA LYS A 58 -3.71 16.67 -13.03
C LYS A 58 -3.89 15.79 -14.26
N LEU A 59 -2.94 14.90 -14.55
CA LEU A 59 -3.07 13.91 -15.62
C LEU A 59 -4.25 12.97 -15.35
N ILE A 60 -4.35 12.42 -14.14
CA ILE A 60 -5.47 11.56 -13.73
C ILE A 60 -6.81 12.27 -13.94
N ARG A 61 -6.95 13.50 -13.44
CA ARG A 61 -8.18 14.29 -13.60
C ARG A 61 -8.52 14.54 -15.06
N ALA A 62 -7.53 14.87 -15.90
CA ALA A 62 -7.75 15.07 -17.33
C ALA A 62 -8.26 13.80 -18.02
N GLU A 63 -7.72 12.62 -17.68
CA GLU A 63 -8.20 11.35 -18.22
C GLU A 63 -9.61 11.01 -17.71
N LEU A 64 -9.92 11.28 -16.44
CA LEU A 64 -11.28 11.10 -15.89
C LEU A 64 -12.29 12.04 -16.57
N ASP A 65 -11.92 13.31 -16.81
CA ASP A 65 -12.74 14.28 -17.56
C ASP A 65 -13.01 13.80 -18.99
N LEU A 66 -11.99 13.27 -19.69
CA LEU A 66 -12.13 12.70 -21.04
C LEU A 66 -13.07 11.48 -21.07
N MET A 67 -13.09 10.70 -20.00
CA MET A 67 -14.00 9.54 -19.84
C MET A 67 -15.40 9.94 -19.35
N GLY A 68 -15.60 11.19 -18.95
CA GLY A 68 -16.85 11.67 -18.35
C GLY A 68 -17.12 11.07 -16.96
N ILE A 69 -16.06 10.77 -16.20
CA ILE A 69 -16.15 10.19 -14.86
C ILE A 69 -16.13 11.32 -13.83
N PRO A 70 -17.19 11.53 -13.03
CA PRO A 70 -17.18 12.53 -11.97
C PRO A 70 -16.18 12.16 -10.86
N TYR A 71 -15.51 13.16 -10.28
CA TYR A 71 -14.54 12.95 -9.21
C TYR A 71 -14.55 14.07 -8.16
N LYS A 72 -13.98 13.78 -6.98
CA LYS A 72 -13.62 14.74 -5.93
C LYS A 72 -12.12 15.00 -5.94
N TYR A 73 -11.75 16.28 -5.84
CA TYR A 73 -10.38 16.78 -5.69
C TYR A 73 -10.44 18.20 -5.09
N PRO A 74 -9.48 18.60 -4.23
CA PRO A 74 -8.43 17.77 -3.66
C PRO A 74 -8.94 16.88 -2.52
N ILE A 75 -8.32 15.71 -2.36
CA ILE A 75 -8.40 14.87 -1.15
C ILE A 75 -6.97 14.51 -0.76
N ALA A 76 -6.57 14.67 0.50
CA ALA A 76 -5.19 14.46 0.96
C ALA A 76 -4.16 15.23 0.09
N ALA A 77 -4.39 16.53 -0.09
CA ALA A 77 -3.64 17.45 -0.97
C ALA A 77 -3.75 17.17 -2.48
N THR A 78 -3.32 16.01 -2.95
CA THR A 78 -3.18 15.69 -4.39
C THR A 78 -4.04 14.50 -4.83
N GLY A 79 -4.59 13.73 -3.89
CA GLY A 79 -5.43 12.57 -4.16
C GLY A 79 -6.74 12.89 -4.89
N VAL A 80 -7.23 11.90 -5.63
CA VAL A 80 -8.42 12.01 -6.49
C VAL A 80 -9.33 10.80 -6.23
N VAL A 81 -10.64 11.06 -6.08
CA VAL A 81 -11.64 9.99 -5.90
C VAL A 81 -12.71 10.08 -6.99
N GLY A 82 -12.72 9.12 -7.92
CA GLY A 82 -13.67 9.04 -9.04
C GLY A 82 -14.83 8.07 -8.80
N TYR A 83 -15.95 8.24 -9.51
CA TYR A 83 -17.16 7.44 -9.32
C TYR A 83 -17.72 6.96 -10.67
N ILE A 84 -17.91 5.65 -10.82
CA ILE A 84 -18.47 5.02 -12.03
C ILE A 84 -19.71 4.19 -11.68
N GLY A 85 -20.77 4.29 -12.47
CA GLY A 85 -21.99 3.48 -12.35
C GLY A 85 -23.18 4.30 -11.88
N THR A 86 -24.00 3.73 -10.99
CA THR A 86 -25.33 4.27 -10.66
C THR A 86 -25.32 5.50 -9.73
N GLY A 87 -24.20 5.76 -9.06
CA GLY A 87 -24.11 6.74 -7.97
C GLY A 87 -24.89 6.32 -6.70
N LYS A 88 -25.29 5.05 -6.61
CA LYS A 88 -26.06 4.46 -5.50
C LYS A 88 -25.36 3.20 -4.96
N PRO A 89 -25.68 2.78 -3.71
CA PRO A 89 -25.16 1.55 -3.14
C PRO A 89 -25.55 0.31 -3.96
N PRO A 90 -24.80 -0.80 -3.84
CA PRO A 90 -23.55 -0.95 -3.06
C PRO A 90 -22.38 -0.17 -3.67
N PHE A 91 -21.39 0.18 -2.85
CA PHE A 91 -20.17 0.87 -3.29
C PHE A 91 -18.94 -0.04 -3.09
N VAL A 92 -18.11 -0.15 -4.12
CA VAL A 92 -16.85 -0.91 -4.06
C VAL A 92 -15.69 -0.04 -4.53
N ALA A 93 -14.60 0.01 -3.76
CA ALA A 93 -13.45 0.83 -4.09
C ALA A 93 -12.31 0.03 -4.75
N LEU A 94 -11.59 0.70 -5.64
CA LEU A 94 -10.36 0.23 -6.27
C LEU A 94 -9.28 1.29 -6.03
N ARG A 95 -8.14 0.90 -5.45
CA ARG A 95 -7.06 1.84 -5.08
C ARG A 95 -5.80 1.64 -5.93
N ALA A 96 -5.17 2.76 -6.29
CA ALA A 96 -3.80 2.87 -6.77
C ALA A 96 -3.11 4.02 -6.04
N ASP A 97 -1.92 3.77 -5.50
CA ASP A 97 -0.97 4.79 -5.05
C ASP A 97 -0.30 5.48 -6.26
N MET A 98 0.26 6.67 -6.06
CA MET A 98 0.76 7.50 -7.16
C MET A 98 2.09 8.22 -6.92
N ASP A 99 2.66 8.15 -5.71
CA ASP A 99 3.91 8.85 -5.37
C ASP A 99 5.18 8.14 -5.86
N ALA A 100 6.24 8.93 -6.05
CA ALA A 100 7.58 8.44 -6.35
C ALA A 100 8.50 8.51 -5.13
N LEU A 101 9.70 7.94 -5.27
CA LEU A 101 10.74 7.91 -4.24
C LEU A 101 11.82 8.96 -4.50
N ALA A 102 12.41 9.49 -3.41
CA ALA A 102 13.59 10.34 -3.43
C ALA A 102 14.88 9.52 -3.65
N MET A 103 15.11 9.09 -4.89
CA MET A 103 16.30 8.35 -5.30
C MET A 103 16.62 8.53 -6.79
N GLU A 104 17.88 8.29 -7.14
CA GLU A 104 18.36 8.39 -8.52
C GLU A 104 18.02 7.14 -9.34
N GLU A 105 17.51 7.34 -10.56
CA GLU A 105 17.31 6.26 -11.53
C GLU A 105 18.60 6.00 -12.30
N LEU A 106 19.06 4.74 -12.29
CA LEU A 106 20.28 4.32 -12.99
C LEU A 106 19.98 3.47 -14.23
N VAL A 107 18.70 3.26 -14.55
CA VAL A 107 18.28 2.64 -15.81
C VAL A 107 18.39 3.68 -16.93
N GLU A 108 19.12 3.36 -17.99
CA GLU A 108 19.21 4.20 -19.19
C GLU A 108 18.20 3.75 -20.24
N TRP A 109 17.18 4.58 -20.51
CA TRP A 109 16.13 4.33 -21.51
C TRP A 109 15.37 5.62 -21.87
N GLU A 110 14.54 5.58 -22.92
CA GLU A 110 13.90 6.77 -23.52
C GLU A 110 13.02 7.57 -22.54
N HIS A 111 12.33 6.90 -21.61
CA HIS A 111 11.39 7.53 -20.67
C HIS A 111 11.93 7.61 -19.22
N LYS A 112 13.26 7.60 -19.06
CA LYS A 112 13.97 7.82 -17.78
C LYS A 112 13.54 9.15 -17.11
N SER A 113 13.79 9.27 -15.81
CA SER A 113 13.56 10.48 -15.02
C SER A 113 14.13 11.72 -15.67
N LYS A 114 13.24 12.69 -15.91
CA LYS A 114 13.60 14.06 -16.27
C LYS A 114 13.79 14.92 -15.02
N VAL A 115 13.48 14.39 -13.83
CA VAL A 115 13.62 15.07 -12.53
C VAL A 115 14.72 14.38 -11.72
N PRO A 116 15.93 14.98 -11.59
CA PRO A 116 17.04 14.37 -10.87
C PRO A 116 16.68 14.01 -9.43
N GLY A 117 17.19 12.88 -8.93
CA GLY A 117 16.96 12.40 -7.57
C GLY A 117 15.54 11.92 -7.26
N LYS A 118 14.67 11.73 -8.27
CA LYS A 118 13.34 11.15 -8.11
C LYS A 118 13.10 9.98 -9.08
N MET A 119 12.51 8.88 -8.60
CA MET A 119 12.23 7.67 -9.38
C MET A 119 10.99 6.93 -8.86
N HIS A 120 10.12 6.44 -9.76
CA HIS A 120 9.13 5.42 -9.41
C HIS A 120 9.82 4.05 -9.34
N ALA A 121 10.50 3.80 -8.22
CA ALA A 121 11.18 2.52 -7.97
C ALA A 121 10.28 1.49 -7.26
N CYS A 122 8.99 1.79 -7.08
CA CYS A 122 8.00 0.88 -6.48
C CYS A 122 6.85 0.51 -7.45
N GLY A 123 6.76 1.17 -8.61
CA GLY A 123 5.77 0.86 -9.65
C GLY A 123 4.42 1.58 -9.51
N HIS A 124 4.33 2.64 -8.70
CA HIS A 124 3.07 3.38 -8.47
C HIS A 124 2.54 4.02 -9.77
N ASP A 125 3.42 4.41 -10.68
CA ASP A 125 3.08 4.82 -12.05
C ASP A 125 2.35 3.73 -12.86
N ALA A 126 2.73 2.47 -12.67
CA ALA A 126 2.02 1.32 -13.24
C ALA A 126 0.65 1.10 -12.58
N HIS A 127 0.56 1.28 -11.27
CA HIS A 127 -0.70 1.13 -10.53
C HIS A 127 -1.74 2.15 -11.02
N VAL A 128 -1.36 3.42 -11.16
CA VAL A 128 -2.22 4.47 -11.72
C VAL A 128 -2.67 4.14 -13.14
N ALA A 129 -1.75 3.72 -14.01
CA ALA A 129 -2.07 3.38 -15.40
C ALA A 129 -3.06 2.22 -15.50
N MET A 130 -2.88 1.16 -14.69
CA MET A 130 -3.80 0.02 -14.64
C MET A 130 -5.17 0.39 -14.07
N LEU A 131 -5.22 1.26 -13.04
CA LEU A 131 -6.51 1.71 -12.49
C LEU A 131 -7.27 2.60 -13.47
N LEU A 132 -6.58 3.45 -14.24
CA LEU A 132 -7.19 4.20 -15.35
C LEU A 132 -7.65 3.26 -16.48
N GLY A 133 -6.92 2.18 -16.77
CA GLY A 133 -7.35 1.09 -17.65
C GLY A 133 -8.65 0.45 -17.18
N ALA A 134 -8.74 0.11 -15.89
CA ALA A 134 -9.95 -0.41 -15.27
C ALA A 134 -11.10 0.59 -15.36
N ALA A 135 -10.85 1.87 -15.08
CA ALA A 135 -11.82 2.95 -15.17
C ALA A 135 -12.45 3.03 -16.58
N LYS A 136 -11.63 2.95 -17.62
CA LYS A 136 -12.09 2.97 -19.02
C LYS A 136 -13.00 1.79 -19.35
N MET A 137 -12.65 0.60 -18.89
CA MET A 137 -13.47 -0.60 -19.06
C MET A 137 -14.79 -0.51 -18.29
N LEU A 138 -14.74 -0.10 -17.03
CA LEU A 138 -15.93 0.06 -16.19
C LEU A 138 -16.87 1.13 -16.75
N GLN A 139 -16.33 2.26 -17.22
CA GLN A 139 -17.11 3.34 -17.81
C GLN A 139 -17.77 2.92 -19.13
N HIS A 140 -17.09 2.10 -19.95
CA HIS A 140 -17.67 1.51 -21.15
C HIS A 140 -18.86 0.58 -20.84
N ASN A 141 -18.83 -0.09 -19.68
CA ASN A 141 -19.85 -1.03 -19.24
C ASN A 141 -20.72 -0.47 -18.09
N GLN A 142 -20.76 0.86 -17.92
CA GLN A 142 -21.34 1.49 -16.72
C GLN A 142 -22.83 1.17 -16.52
N ASN A 143 -23.55 0.91 -17.61
CA ASN A 143 -24.98 0.58 -17.59
C ASN A 143 -25.26 -0.82 -17.03
N ASP A 144 -24.26 -1.70 -17.02
CA ASP A 144 -24.37 -3.07 -16.51
C ASP A 144 -23.98 -3.15 -15.02
N LEU A 145 -23.47 -2.06 -14.44
CA LEU A 145 -23.06 -1.99 -13.04
C LEU A 145 -24.29 -1.82 -12.14
N GLN A 146 -24.54 -2.80 -11.27
CA GLN A 146 -25.60 -2.77 -10.26
C GLN A 146 -25.13 -2.13 -8.95
N GLY A 147 -24.53 -0.94 -9.04
CA GLY A 147 -23.97 -0.21 -7.91
C GLY A 147 -22.98 0.86 -8.38
N THR A 148 -22.00 1.20 -7.55
CA THR A 148 -21.01 2.24 -7.86
C THR A 148 -19.60 1.76 -7.57
N VAL A 149 -18.69 1.94 -8.52
CA VAL A 149 -17.26 1.73 -8.33
C VAL A 149 -16.60 3.06 -7.98
N VAL A 150 -15.84 3.08 -6.88
CA VAL A 150 -15.07 4.22 -6.40
C VAL A 150 -13.61 4.03 -6.77
N LEU A 151 -13.03 4.94 -7.53
CA LEU A 151 -11.62 4.91 -7.93
C LEU A 151 -10.83 5.80 -6.98
N ILE A 152 -9.87 5.24 -6.26
CA ILE A 152 -9.04 5.95 -5.28
C ILE A 152 -7.62 6.05 -5.82
N PHE A 153 -7.22 7.27 -6.20
CA PHE A 153 -5.85 7.59 -6.55
C PHE A 153 -5.19 8.26 -5.35
N GLN A 154 -4.31 7.53 -4.68
CA GLN A 154 -3.81 7.85 -3.35
C GLN A 154 -2.40 8.44 -3.41
N PRO A 155 -2.15 9.61 -2.78
CA PRO A 155 -0.80 10.15 -2.63
C PRO A 155 -0.01 9.44 -1.53
N ALA A 156 1.28 9.74 -1.49
CA ALA A 156 2.14 9.61 -0.30
C ALA A 156 2.08 8.25 0.44
N GLU A 157 2.10 7.13 -0.29
CA GLU A 157 2.21 5.79 0.30
C GLU A 157 3.57 5.59 0.96
N GLU A 158 4.65 6.12 0.35
CA GLU A 158 6.06 5.88 0.72
C GLU A 158 6.48 6.69 1.97
N GLY A 159 5.81 6.43 3.09
CA GLY A 159 6.05 7.02 4.41
C GLY A 159 5.20 8.25 4.75
N GLY A 160 4.33 8.71 3.83
CA GLY A 160 3.46 9.86 4.09
C GLY A 160 2.19 9.51 4.88
N GLY A 161 1.65 8.30 4.70
CA GLY A 161 0.37 7.90 5.26
C GLY A 161 -0.82 8.53 4.53
N GLY A 162 -0.73 8.67 3.21
CA GLY A 162 -1.79 9.27 2.40
C GLY A 162 -3.13 8.54 2.54
N ALA A 163 -3.14 7.20 2.70
CA ALA A 163 -4.35 6.44 2.95
C ALA A 163 -5.10 6.92 4.21
N LYS A 164 -4.38 7.25 5.29
CA LYS A 164 -4.98 7.72 6.54
C LYS A 164 -5.67 9.08 6.36
N ILE A 165 -5.02 10.01 5.65
CA ILE A 165 -5.58 11.34 5.39
C ILE A 165 -6.80 11.22 4.47
N MET A 166 -6.72 10.41 3.42
CA MET A 166 -7.87 10.15 2.53
C MET A 166 -9.04 9.55 3.30
N LEU A 167 -8.78 8.61 4.22
CA LEU A 167 -9.80 8.03 5.09
C LEU A 167 -10.46 9.10 5.96
N ASP A 168 -9.68 9.97 6.60
CA ASP A 168 -10.17 11.05 7.46
C ASP A 168 -10.98 12.10 6.70
N GLU A 169 -10.66 12.32 5.41
CA GLU A 169 -11.37 13.22 4.51
C GLU A 169 -12.55 12.55 3.77
N GLY A 170 -12.92 11.32 4.14
CA GLY A 170 -14.15 10.66 3.67
C GLY A 170 -14.03 9.94 2.32
N ALA A 171 -12.83 9.53 1.91
CA ALA A 171 -12.63 8.78 0.65
C ALA A 171 -13.37 7.43 0.60
N LEU A 172 -13.71 6.86 1.76
CA LEU A 172 -14.42 5.59 1.91
C LEU A 172 -15.83 5.71 2.47
N ASP A 173 -16.41 6.92 2.47
CA ASP A 173 -17.79 7.10 2.93
C ASP A 173 -18.77 6.22 2.14
N ASN A 174 -19.47 5.33 2.87
CA ASN A 174 -20.43 4.35 2.33
C ASN A 174 -19.83 3.25 1.44
N VAL A 175 -18.51 3.03 1.46
CA VAL A 175 -17.85 1.95 0.71
C VAL A 175 -17.90 0.63 1.48
N ASP A 176 -18.39 -0.44 0.83
CA ASP A 176 -18.60 -1.76 1.45
C ASP A 176 -17.33 -2.64 1.41
N ALA A 177 -16.50 -2.47 0.38
CA ALA A 177 -15.26 -3.22 0.19
C ALA A 177 -14.24 -2.45 -0.65
N ILE A 178 -12.96 -2.72 -0.45
CA ILE A 178 -11.86 -2.11 -1.20
C ILE A 178 -10.86 -3.15 -1.72
N PHE A 179 -10.43 -2.99 -2.98
CA PHE A 179 -9.39 -3.82 -3.61
C PHE A 179 -8.21 -2.95 -4.04
N ALA A 180 -7.00 -3.46 -3.83
CA ALA A 180 -5.76 -2.87 -4.33
C ALA A 180 -4.82 -3.96 -4.83
N LEU A 181 -3.91 -3.58 -5.71
CA LEU A 181 -2.83 -4.45 -6.16
C LEU A 181 -1.49 -3.74 -6.07
N HIS A 182 -0.42 -4.53 -6.05
CA HIS A 182 0.94 -4.05 -6.19
C HIS A 182 1.71 -4.92 -7.17
N VAL A 183 2.46 -4.33 -8.09
CA VAL A 183 3.29 -5.10 -9.02
C VAL A 183 4.46 -5.76 -8.29
N THR A 184 4.89 -6.94 -8.71
CA THR A 184 6.05 -7.61 -8.12
C THR A 184 6.94 -8.27 -9.16
N ALA A 185 8.24 -7.96 -9.08
CA ALA A 185 9.26 -8.57 -9.94
C ALA A 185 9.59 -10.02 -9.51
N ARG A 186 8.99 -10.53 -8.43
CA ARG A 186 9.25 -11.90 -7.91
C ARG A 186 8.38 -12.97 -8.56
N VAL A 187 7.21 -12.58 -9.09
CA VAL A 187 6.19 -13.48 -9.62
C VAL A 187 6.14 -13.31 -11.15
N PRO A 188 6.08 -14.41 -11.94
CA PRO A 188 5.92 -14.34 -13.39
C PRO A 188 4.70 -13.54 -13.83
N ILE A 189 4.81 -12.91 -15.00
CA ILE A 189 3.66 -12.31 -15.66
C ILE A 189 2.52 -13.33 -15.85
N GLY A 190 1.28 -12.86 -15.73
CA GLY A 190 0.09 -13.72 -15.80
C GLY A 190 -0.20 -14.50 -14.52
N MET A 191 0.58 -14.30 -13.45
CA MET A 191 0.33 -14.88 -12.14
C MET A 191 0.08 -13.79 -11.09
N VAL A 192 -0.65 -14.15 -10.04
CA VAL A 192 -0.94 -13.29 -8.88
C VAL A 192 -0.59 -14.01 -7.58
N ALA A 193 -0.27 -13.25 -6.54
CA ALA A 193 0.00 -13.79 -5.22
C ALA A 193 -0.83 -13.05 -4.15
N SER A 194 -1.53 -13.81 -3.30
CA SER A 194 -2.27 -13.25 -2.16
C SER A 194 -2.41 -14.31 -1.07
N ARG A 195 -3.00 -13.93 0.06
CA ARG A 195 -3.38 -14.82 1.15
C ARG A 195 -4.52 -14.22 1.96
N PRO A 196 -5.30 -15.01 2.71
CA PRO A 196 -6.21 -14.49 3.71
C PRO A 196 -5.47 -14.08 4.99
N GLY A 197 -6.00 -13.09 5.71
CA GLY A 197 -5.40 -12.58 6.93
C GLY A 197 -4.16 -11.71 6.67
N PRO A 198 -3.25 -11.57 7.65
CA PRO A 198 -2.08 -10.71 7.54
C PRO A 198 -1.22 -11.01 6.31
N ILE A 199 -1.00 -10.00 5.46
CA ILE A 199 -0.14 -10.08 4.27
C ILE A 199 1.12 -9.22 4.40
N SER A 200 1.02 -8.07 5.07
CA SER A 200 2.14 -7.17 5.38
C SER A 200 2.10 -6.76 6.86
N ALA A 201 3.26 -6.58 7.47
CA ALA A 201 3.36 -6.28 8.90
C ALA A 201 2.94 -4.83 9.20
N ALA A 202 2.42 -4.61 10.40
CA ALA A 202 2.42 -3.28 10.98
C ALA A 202 3.86 -2.79 11.12
N MET A 203 4.07 -1.49 10.99
CA MET A 203 5.40 -0.89 11.13
C MET A 203 5.35 0.40 11.91
N GLY A 204 6.40 0.65 12.68
CA GLY A 204 6.59 1.91 13.39
C GLY A 204 8.06 2.25 13.52
N PHE A 205 8.31 3.53 13.78
CA PHE A 205 9.64 4.09 13.99
C PHE A 205 9.71 4.73 15.37
N PHE A 206 10.89 4.70 15.96
CA PHE A 206 11.17 5.43 17.18
C PHE A 206 12.55 6.05 17.15
N GLU A 207 12.67 7.16 17.86
CA GLU A 207 13.93 7.77 18.24
C GLU A 207 13.95 7.94 19.77
N ALA A 208 15.10 7.70 20.38
CA ALA A 208 15.29 7.92 21.80
C ALA A 208 16.57 8.70 22.07
N VAL A 209 16.44 9.75 22.89
CA VAL A 209 17.57 10.55 23.37
C VAL A 209 17.86 10.15 24.81
N ILE A 210 19.05 9.60 25.04
CA ILE A 210 19.54 9.15 26.34
C ILE A 210 20.53 10.20 26.86
N ASN A 211 20.15 10.89 27.93
CA ASN A 211 20.90 11.97 28.56
C ASN A 211 21.60 11.47 29.82
N GLY A 212 22.90 11.77 29.92
CA GLY A 212 23.75 11.50 31.07
C GLY A 212 24.43 12.78 31.55
N LYS A 213 25.73 12.68 31.80
CA LYS A 213 26.60 13.80 32.17
C LYS A 213 28.01 13.53 31.66
N GLY A 214 28.45 14.33 30.70
CA GLY A 214 29.73 14.21 30.05
C GLY A 214 30.91 14.62 30.93
N GLY A 215 32.12 14.41 30.41
CA GLY A 215 33.36 14.78 31.08
C GLY A 215 34.59 14.08 30.51
N HIS A 216 35.74 14.30 31.15
CA HIS A 216 37.00 13.68 30.73
C HIS A 216 36.96 12.16 30.94
N ALA A 217 37.24 11.38 29.89
CA ALA A 217 37.15 9.92 29.93
C ALA A 217 38.07 9.23 30.97
N ALA A 218 39.14 9.89 31.43
CA ALA A 218 40.04 9.37 32.45
C ALA A 218 39.54 9.58 33.89
N ILE A 219 38.40 10.28 34.07
CA ILE A 219 37.84 10.63 35.38
C ILE A 219 36.34 10.26 35.43
N PRO A 220 35.96 8.99 35.15
CA PRO A 220 34.57 8.59 34.95
C PRO A 220 33.71 8.66 36.22
N GLN A 221 34.31 8.73 37.42
CA GLN A 221 33.57 8.87 38.68
C GLN A 221 32.78 10.19 38.78
N HIS A 222 33.06 11.18 37.93
CA HIS A 222 32.35 12.46 37.88
C HIS A 222 31.33 12.57 36.73
N THR A 223 31.22 11.51 35.91
CA THR A 223 30.34 11.43 34.74
C THR A 223 29.19 10.44 34.97
N VAL A 224 28.23 10.49 34.06
CA VAL A 224 27.15 9.51 33.89
C VAL A 224 27.16 9.17 32.41
N ASP A 225 27.68 8.00 32.05
CA ASP A 225 28.04 7.68 30.67
C ASP A 225 26.82 7.23 29.83
N PRO A 226 26.33 8.04 28.88
CA PRO A 226 25.19 7.68 28.06
C PRO A 226 25.55 6.67 26.95
N ILE A 227 26.82 6.49 26.58
CA ILE A 227 27.25 5.48 25.60
C ILE A 227 27.07 4.09 26.21
N LEU A 228 27.49 3.91 27.45
CA LEU A 228 27.29 2.65 28.17
C LEU A 228 25.80 2.37 28.41
N ALA A 229 25.02 3.41 28.73
CA ALA A 229 23.57 3.28 28.88
C ALA A 229 22.88 2.85 27.57
N ALA A 230 23.16 3.53 26.45
CA ALA A 230 22.62 3.18 25.15
C ALA A 230 22.99 1.75 24.71
N SER A 231 24.22 1.31 24.96
CA SER A 231 24.66 -0.04 24.63
C SER A 231 23.85 -1.12 25.36
N ASN A 232 23.60 -0.92 26.66
CA ASN A 232 22.77 -1.85 27.45
C ASN A 232 21.29 -1.82 27.03
N VAL A 233 20.77 -0.64 26.68
CA VAL A 233 19.42 -0.48 26.12
C VAL A 233 19.28 -1.32 24.85
N ILE A 234 20.23 -1.22 23.91
CA ILE A 234 20.18 -1.93 22.62
C ILE A 234 20.15 -3.45 22.82
N VAL A 235 21.03 -3.98 23.67
CA VAL A 235 21.04 -5.42 23.99
C VAL A 235 19.72 -5.83 24.62
N SER A 236 19.20 -5.03 25.55
CA SER A 236 17.93 -5.34 26.24
C SER A 236 16.72 -5.31 25.31
N LEU A 237 16.70 -4.43 24.31
CA LEU A 237 15.62 -4.41 23.31
C LEU A 237 15.55 -5.72 22.50
N GLN A 238 16.66 -6.44 22.32
CA GLN A 238 16.65 -7.74 21.63
C GLN A 238 15.95 -8.83 22.45
N HIS A 239 15.79 -8.64 23.76
CA HIS A 239 15.06 -9.57 24.62
C HIS A 239 13.55 -9.49 24.40
N LEU A 240 13.02 -8.39 23.86
CA LEU A 240 11.59 -8.27 23.55
C LEU A 240 11.17 -9.38 22.56
N VAL A 241 11.87 -9.47 21.44
CA VAL A 241 11.58 -10.51 20.42
C VAL A 241 12.03 -11.89 20.90
N SER A 242 13.23 -11.98 21.49
CA SER A 242 13.78 -13.31 21.78
C SER A 242 13.15 -13.99 22.99
N ARG A 243 12.66 -13.25 24.01
CA ARG A 243 12.22 -13.80 25.31
C ARG A 243 10.80 -13.39 25.73
N GLU A 244 10.24 -12.28 25.26
CA GLU A 244 8.88 -11.85 25.63
C GLU A 244 7.82 -12.23 24.59
N ALA A 245 8.15 -12.17 23.29
CA ALA A 245 7.23 -12.53 22.22
C ALA A 245 6.94 -14.04 22.18
N ASP A 246 5.72 -14.41 21.77
CA ASP A 246 5.38 -15.79 21.41
C ASP A 246 6.29 -16.23 20.25
N PRO A 247 7.01 -17.38 20.36
CA PRO A 247 7.84 -17.88 19.27
C PRO A 247 7.12 -18.12 17.93
N LEU A 248 5.79 -18.22 17.94
CA LEU A 248 4.94 -18.33 16.74
C LEU A 248 4.43 -16.98 16.22
N ASP A 249 4.59 -15.91 17.00
CA ASP A 249 4.27 -14.54 16.60
C ASP A 249 5.53 -13.84 16.08
N SER A 250 5.57 -13.59 14.77
CA SER A 250 6.74 -12.99 14.13
C SER A 250 6.78 -11.48 14.38
N GLN A 251 7.74 -11.04 15.20
CA GLN A 251 8.00 -9.64 15.51
C GLN A 251 9.44 -9.27 15.18
N VAL A 252 9.69 -7.98 14.89
CA VAL A 252 11.02 -7.45 14.63
C VAL A 252 11.20 -6.15 15.41
N VAL A 253 12.36 -5.99 16.06
CA VAL A 253 12.86 -4.70 16.54
C VAL A 253 14.25 -4.53 15.95
N SER A 254 14.52 -3.41 15.30
CA SER A 254 15.81 -3.13 14.66
C SER A 254 16.30 -1.76 15.08
N ILE A 255 17.52 -1.68 15.59
CA ILE A 255 18.20 -0.41 15.88
C ILE A 255 19.04 -0.06 14.66
N ALA A 256 18.67 1.02 13.99
CA ALA A 256 19.29 1.46 12.74
C ALA A 256 20.12 2.74 12.91
N LYS A 257 19.97 3.43 14.04
CA LYS A 257 20.66 4.70 14.34
C LYS A 257 21.32 4.62 15.71
N PHE A 258 22.59 5.01 15.77
CA PHE A 258 23.36 5.22 16.99
C PHE A 258 24.28 6.42 16.79
N GLN A 259 24.07 7.50 17.52
CA GLN A 259 24.86 8.72 17.40
C GLN A 259 25.18 9.30 18.78
N GLY A 260 26.46 9.47 19.09
CA GLY A 260 26.90 10.09 20.34
C GLY A 260 28.41 10.22 20.45
N GLY A 261 28.86 11.32 21.04
CA GLY A 261 30.28 11.63 21.17
C GLY A 261 30.95 12.02 19.84
N GLY A 262 32.21 12.43 19.94
CA GLY A 262 33.00 12.84 18.78
C GLY A 262 34.50 12.92 19.05
N ALA A 263 34.89 13.19 20.30
CA ALA A 263 36.28 13.12 20.75
C ALA A 263 36.58 11.79 21.46
N PHE A 264 37.76 11.21 21.22
CA PHE A 264 38.18 9.93 21.79
C PHE A 264 38.37 9.93 23.32
N ASN A 265 38.53 11.11 23.93
CA ASN A 265 38.86 11.30 25.34
C ASN A 265 37.75 12.00 26.15
N VAL A 266 36.54 12.08 25.60
CA VAL A 266 35.38 12.75 26.21
C VAL A 266 34.19 11.80 26.24
N ILE A 267 33.61 11.63 27.43
CA ILE A 267 32.28 11.03 27.59
C ILE A 267 31.26 12.12 27.22
N PRO A 268 30.31 11.88 26.29
CA PRO A 268 29.35 12.89 25.87
C PRO A 268 28.23 13.09 26.90
N ASP A 269 27.48 14.19 26.76
CA ASP A 269 26.29 14.46 27.59
C ASP A 269 25.07 13.64 27.16
N SER A 270 25.01 13.19 25.90
CA SER A 270 23.88 12.42 25.38
C SER A 270 24.25 11.47 24.24
N VAL A 271 23.37 10.50 24.00
CA VAL A 271 23.37 9.59 22.84
C VAL A 271 21.97 9.51 22.27
N THR A 272 21.83 9.59 20.96
CA THR A 272 20.57 9.34 20.25
C THR A 272 20.63 7.96 19.60
N ILE A 273 19.63 7.13 19.89
CA ILE A 273 19.40 5.85 19.21
C ILE A 273 18.07 5.91 18.46
N GLY A 274 17.92 5.12 17.41
CA GLY A 274 16.66 5.07 16.67
C GLY A 274 16.53 3.78 15.88
N GLY A 275 15.29 3.43 15.55
CA GLY A 275 15.00 2.11 15.01
C GLY A 275 13.59 1.96 14.48
N THR A 276 13.30 0.73 14.05
CA THR A 276 11.99 0.29 13.57
C THR A 276 11.50 -0.90 14.35
N PHE A 277 10.18 -1.08 14.39
CA PHE A 277 9.57 -2.26 14.97
C PHE A 277 8.36 -2.71 14.13
N ARG A 278 8.12 -4.02 14.11
CA ARG A 278 7.13 -4.65 13.21
C ARG A 278 6.47 -5.84 13.88
N ALA A 279 5.18 -6.06 13.57
CA ALA A 279 4.43 -7.23 14.01
C ALA A 279 3.25 -7.53 13.06
N PHE A 280 2.77 -8.78 13.04
CA PHE A 280 1.62 -9.18 12.23
C PHE A 280 0.27 -9.14 12.96
N SER A 281 0.24 -8.61 14.19
CA SER A 281 -1.01 -8.40 14.92
C SER A 281 -1.01 -7.00 15.55
N LYS A 282 -2.20 -6.40 15.65
CA LYS A 282 -2.40 -5.09 16.30
C LYS A 282 -2.03 -5.13 17.77
N GLU A 283 -2.39 -6.21 18.47
CA GLU A 283 -2.08 -6.42 19.88
C GLU A 283 -0.57 -6.48 20.10
N SER A 284 0.13 -7.35 19.37
CA SER A 284 1.57 -7.50 19.43
C SER A 284 2.30 -6.20 19.07
N PHE A 285 1.83 -5.48 18.06
CA PHE A 285 2.41 -4.21 17.65
C PHE A 285 2.31 -3.14 18.76
N LEU A 286 1.13 -2.99 19.38
CA LEU A 286 0.91 -2.04 20.47
C LEU A 286 1.69 -2.42 21.73
N GLN A 287 1.72 -3.72 22.05
CA GLN A 287 2.53 -4.23 23.15
C GLN A 287 4.02 -3.96 22.91
N LEU A 288 4.52 -4.22 21.70
CA LEU A 288 5.91 -3.98 21.35
C LEU A 288 6.27 -2.50 21.46
N ARG A 289 5.40 -1.60 20.98
CA ARG A 289 5.57 -0.14 21.15
C ARG A 289 5.72 0.25 22.62
N GLN A 290 4.80 -0.20 23.48
CA GLN A 290 4.85 0.07 24.91
C GLN A 290 6.13 -0.49 25.55
N ARG A 291 6.49 -1.73 25.21
CA ARG A 291 7.67 -2.40 25.79
C ARG A 291 8.98 -1.78 25.34
N ILE A 292 9.07 -1.26 24.11
CA ILE A 292 10.22 -0.50 23.63
C ILE A 292 10.45 0.72 24.52
N GLU A 293 9.41 1.53 24.75
CA GLU A 293 9.50 2.71 25.61
C GLU A 293 9.92 2.34 27.03
N GLU A 294 9.27 1.34 27.62
CA GLU A 294 9.58 0.88 28.97
C GLU A 294 11.03 0.37 29.12
N VAL A 295 11.51 -0.44 28.16
CA VAL A 295 12.88 -0.97 28.21
C VAL A 295 13.89 0.16 28.08
N ILE A 296 13.69 1.10 27.16
CA ILE A 296 14.61 2.24 26.96
C ILE A 296 14.71 3.06 28.24
N SER A 297 13.58 3.50 28.79
CA SER A 297 13.57 4.34 29.99
C SER A 297 14.11 3.62 31.22
N LYS A 298 13.71 2.36 31.44
CA LYS A 298 14.13 1.59 32.62
C LYS A 298 15.62 1.24 32.55
N GLN A 299 16.13 0.79 31.40
CA GLN A 299 17.56 0.43 31.26
C GLN A 299 18.48 1.65 31.36
N ALA A 300 18.07 2.79 30.79
CA ALA A 300 18.80 4.05 30.96
C ALA A 300 18.87 4.46 32.45
N SER A 301 17.77 4.33 33.19
CA SER A 301 17.70 4.72 34.60
C SER A 301 18.64 3.94 35.52
N VAL A 302 18.86 2.64 35.26
CA VAL A 302 19.83 1.82 36.02
C VAL A 302 21.25 2.36 35.89
N GLN A 303 21.57 3.00 34.76
CA GLN A 303 22.85 3.64 34.49
C GLN A 303 22.88 5.11 34.95
N ARG A 304 21.85 5.57 35.67
CA ARG A 304 21.64 6.96 36.13
C ARG A 304 21.38 7.97 35.00
N CYS A 305 21.06 7.50 33.79
CA CYS A 305 20.65 8.33 32.66
C CYS A 305 19.13 8.55 32.65
N ASN A 306 18.68 9.59 31.97
CA ASN A 306 17.27 9.79 31.60
C ASN A 306 17.09 9.54 30.10
N ALA A 307 15.99 8.90 29.70
CA ALA A 307 15.69 8.67 28.29
C ALA A 307 14.32 9.22 27.91
N THR A 308 14.25 9.92 26.78
CA THR A 308 13.00 10.36 26.15
C THR A 308 12.83 9.60 24.85
N VAL A 309 11.68 8.96 24.66
CA VAL A 309 11.35 8.19 23.46
C VAL A 309 10.26 8.92 22.69
N ILE A 310 10.43 9.02 21.38
CA ILE A 310 9.48 9.64 20.46
C ILE A 310 9.16 8.59 19.39
N PHE A 311 7.87 8.34 19.19
CA PHE A 311 7.38 7.52 18.09
C PHE A 311 6.95 8.42 16.94
N ASP A 312 7.25 8.00 15.70
CA ASP A 312 6.75 8.70 14.52
C ASP A 312 5.34 8.20 14.19
N GLU A 313 4.34 8.88 14.75
CA GLU A 313 2.93 8.54 14.57
C GLU A 313 2.45 8.70 13.11
N ARG A 314 3.15 9.46 12.26
CA ARG A 314 2.78 9.63 10.84
C ARG A 314 3.19 8.42 10.00
N SER A 315 4.36 7.87 10.28
CA SER A 315 4.94 6.72 9.57
C SER A 315 4.62 5.38 10.24
N MET A 316 3.55 5.32 11.04
CA MET A 316 3.10 4.13 11.75
C MET A 316 1.93 3.48 11.03
N TYR A 317 2.18 2.36 10.35
CA TYR A 317 1.15 1.68 9.56
C TYR A 317 0.59 0.46 10.32
N PRO A 318 -0.73 0.23 10.27
CA PRO A 318 -1.33 -0.96 10.86
C PRO A 318 -0.98 -2.22 10.06
N VAL A 319 -1.41 -3.38 10.54
CA VAL A 319 -1.23 -4.65 9.84
C VAL A 319 -2.11 -4.64 8.59
N ASN A 320 -1.52 -4.82 7.40
CA ASN A 320 -2.32 -5.05 6.21
C ASN A 320 -2.84 -6.49 6.26
N SER A 321 -4.15 -6.65 6.44
CA SER A 321 -4.79 -7.96 6.58
C SER A 321 -5.96 -8.11 5.63
N ASN A 322 -5.88 -9.11 4.78
CA ASN A 322 -6.90 -9.42 3.79
C ASN A 322 -8.13 -10.07 4.43
N ASN A 323 -9.31 -9.53 4.10
CA ASN A 323 -10.58 -10.13 4.49
C ASN A 323 -10.73 -11.52 3.87
N LYS A 324 -11.14 -12.52 4.67
CA LYS A 324 -11.24 -13.92 4.24
C LYS A 324 -12.26 -14.14 3.12
N GLU A 325 -13.39 -13.46 3.15
CA GLU A 325 -14.44 -13.61 2.12
C GLU A 325 -14.04 -12.88 0.84
N LEU A 326 -13.43 -11.70 0.93
CA LEU A 326 -12.87 -11.03 -0.25
C LEU A 326 -11.71 -11.81 -0.88
N HIS A 327 -10.91 -12.52 -0.08
CA HIS A 327 -9.87 -13.40 -0.61
C HIS A 327 -10.45 -14.59 -1.38
N LYS A 328 -11.57 -15.17 -0.90
CA LYS A 328 -12.29 -16.21 -1.68
C LYS A 328 -12.85 -15.65 -2.98
N HIS A 329 -13.43 -14.44 -2.93
CA HIS A 329 -13.92 -13.73 -4.13
C HIS A 329 -12.80 -13.52 -5.14
N PHE A 330 -11.64 -13.02 -4.69
CA PHE A 330 -10.47 -12.84 -5.52
C PHE A 330 -9.97 -14.15 -6.11
N ARG A 331 -9.85 -15.22 -5.31
CA ARG A 331 -9.37 -16.50 -5.82
C ARG A 331 -10.27 -17.03 -6.94
N LYS A 332 -11.57 -16.80 -6.84
CA LYS A 332 -12.53 -17.14 -7.90
C LYS A 332 -12.31 -16.28 -9.15
N VAL A 333 -12.36 -14.94 -9.00
CA VAL A 333 -12.25 -14.01 -10.14
C VAL A 333 -10.89 -14.12 -10.84
N ALA A 334 -9.79 -14.13 -10.08
CA ALA A 334 -8.46 -14.30 -10.65
C ALA A 334 -8.31 -15.67 -11.34
N GLY A 335 -8.92 -16.73 -10.80
CA GLY A 335 -8.89 -18.06 -11.41
C GLY A 335 -9.64 -18.13 -12.73
N GLU A 336 -10.73 -17.37 -12.87
CA GLU A 336 -11.49 -17.23 -14.12
C GLU A 336 -10.71 -16.47 -15.20
N ILE A 337 -9.83 -15.53 -14.83
CA ILE A 337 -9.01 -14.73 -15.77
C ILE A 337 -7.70 -15.44 -16.12
N LEU A 338 -7.01 -15.97 -15.11
CA LEU A 338 -5.62 -16.40 -15.21
C LEU A 338 -5.45 -17.93 -15.17
N GLY A 339 -6.46 -18.68 -14.73
CA GLY A 339 -6.31 -20.08 -14.33
C GLY A 339 -5.95 -20.20 -12.84
N PHE A 340 -6.52 -21.21 -12.17
CA PHE A 340 -6.36 -21.40 -10.72
C PHE A 340 -4.93 -21.77 -10.30
N GLU A 341 -4.17 -22.39 -11.21
CA GLU A 341 -2.75 -22.72 -11.05
C GLU A 341 -1.84 -21.50 -11.03
N ASN A 342 -2.33 -20.36 -11.54
CA ASN A 342 -1.59 -19.09 -11.61
C ASN A 342 -1.84 -18.18 -10.39
N ILE A 343 -2.49 -18.72 -9.35
CA ILE A 343 -2.71 -18.05 -8.07
C ILE A 343 -1.79 -18.66 -7.02
N ILE A 344 -0.85 -17.85 -6.54
CA ILE A 344 0.16 -18.24 -5.56
C ILE A 344 -0.33 -17.88 -4.15
N GLU A 345 -0.30 -18.85 -3.24
CA GLU A 345 -0.48 -18.59 -1.81
C GLU A 345 0.78 -17.90 -1.26
N MET A 346 0.63 -16.66 -0.84
CA MET A 346 1.74 -15.80 -0.45
C MET A 346 2.19 -16.04 0.99
N GLN A 347 3.50 -15.99 1.25
CA GLN A 347 4.03 -15.83 2.60
C GLN A 347 3.96 -14.36 3.04
N PRO A 348 3.61 -14.05 4.30
CA PRO A 348 3.53 -12.66 4.77
C PRO A 348 4.89 -11.98 4.67
N GLN A 349 4.89 -10.67 4.46
CA GLN A 349 6.11 -9.87 4.34
C GLN A 349 6.22 -8.87 5.49
N MET A 350 7.45 -8.59 5.91
CA MET A 350 7.72 -7.61 6.96
C MET A 350 7.63 -6.16 6.47
N GLY A 351 7.49 -5.91 5.17
CA GLY A 351 7.19 -4.55 4.68
C GLY A 351 5.89 -4.03 5.30
N GLY A 352 5.78 -2.70 5.42
CA GLY A 352 4.49 -2.06 5.71
C GLY A 352 3.92 -1.49 4.42
N GLU A 353 2.61 -1.25 4.43
CA GLU A 353 1.84 -0.74 3.30
C GLU A 353 0.68 0.06 3.89
N ASP A 354 0.51 1.32 3.48
CA ASP A 354 -0.45 2.22 4.10
C ASP A 354 -1.91 1.93 3.70
N PHE A 355 -2.15 1.11 2.66
CA PHE A 355 -3.45 0.50 2.37
C PHE A 355 -4.06 -0.19 3.61
N ALA A 356 -3.21 -0.60 4.57
CA ALA A 356 -3.64 -1.12 5.85
C ALA A 356 -4.62 -0.19 6.61
N PHE A 357 -4.54 1.13 6.46
CA PHE A 357 -5.51 2.04 7.06
C PHE A 357 -6.92 1.86 6.49
N PHE A 358 -7.02 1.59 5.19
CA PHE A 358 -8.31 1.27 4.56
C PHE A 358 -8.81 -0.10 4.99
N SER A 359 -7.95 -1.12 4.97
CA SER A 359 -8.34 -2.50 5.30
C SER A 359 -8.59 -2.75 6.80
N GLU A 360 -8.12 -1.86 7.69
CA GLU A 360 -8.52 -1.83 9.10
C GLU A 360 -9.94 -1.25 9.28
N SER A 361 -10.34 -0.29 8.44
CA SER A 361 -11.63 0.40 8.52
C SER A 361 -12.78 -0.41 7.90
N ILE A 362 -12.55 -1.01 6.73
CA ILE A 362 -13.54 -1.78 5.98
C ILE A 362 -12.94 -3.08 5.41
N PRO A 363 -13.75 -4.07 4.98
CA PRO A 363 -13.23 -5.25 4.29
C PRO A 363 -12.32 -4.87 3.10
N GLY A 364 -11.03 -5.16 3.23
CA GLY A 364 -10.03 -4.91 2.20
C GLY A 364 -9.40 -6.19 1.64
N LEU A 365 -8.94 -6.10 0.39
CA LEU A 365 -8.08 -7.10 -0.23
C LEU A 365 -6.94 -6.46 -1.02
N PHE A 366 -5.73 -6.86 -0.67
CA PHE A 366 -4.48 -6.53 -1.33
C PHE A 366 -3.88 -7.79 -1.97
N PHE A 367 -3.37 -7.68 -3.19
CA PHE A 367 -2.69 -8.78 -3.85
C PHE A 367 -1.52 -8.28 -4.71
N PHE A 368 -0.57 -9.17 -4.97
CA PHE A 368 0.56 -8.87 -5.82
C PHE A 368 0.32 -9.39 -7.23
N LEU A 369 0.63 -8.58 -8.22
CA LEU A 369 0.56 -8.92 -9.63
C LEU A 369 1.97 -9.14 -10.18
N GLY A 370 2.22 -10.34 -10.70
CA GLY A 370 3.53 -10.69 -11.23
C GLY A 370 3.87 -9.93 -12.50
N MET A 371 5.10 -9.42 -12.56
CA MET A 371 5.65 -8.75 -13.74
C MET A 371 7.05 -9.28 -14.11
N LYS A 372 7.47 -10.40 -13.52
CA LYS A 372 8.79 -10.97 -13.78
C LYS A 372 8.89 -11.43 -15.24
N GLU A 373 9.86 -10.89 -15.96
CA GLU A 373 10.26 -11.34 -17.29
C GLU A 373 10.91 -12.73 -17.23
N THR A 374 10.88 -13.46 -18.35
CA THR A 374 11.55 -14.75 -18.49
C THR A 374 13.08 -14.61 -18.55
N GLU A 375 13.60 -13.47 -19.00
CA GLU A 375 15.02 -13.21 -19.16
C GLU A 375 15.39 -11.83 -18.59
N GLY A 376 16.57 -11.70 -17.97
CA GLY A 376 17.07 -10.42 -17.42
C GLY A 376 17.27 -10.41 -15.90
N ALA A 377 17.92 -9.35 -15.41
CA ALA A 377 18.16 -9.15 -13.99
C ALA A 377 16.88 -8.67 -13.29
N VAL A 378 16.46 -9.40 -12.26
CA VAL A 378 15.30 -9.02 -11.43
C VAL A 378 15.77 -8.05 -10.36
N HIS A 379 15.40 -6.77 -10.50
CA HIS A 379 15.62 -5.76 -9.49
C HIS A 379 14.38 -5.62 -8.61
N SER A 380 14.56 -5.67 -7.29
CA SER A 380 13.46 -5.44 -6.34
C SER A 380 12.99 -4.00 -6.37
N GLY A 381 11.80 -3.75 -5.81
CA GLY A 381 11.38 -2.40 -5.47
C GLY A 381 12.48 -1.67 -4.67
N HIS A 382 12.52 -0.35 -4.85
CA HIS A 382 13.49 0.57 -4.25
C HIS A 382 14.94 0.37 -4.73
N SER A 383 15.14 -0.40 -5.80
CA SER A 383 16.42 -0.46 -6.50
C SER A 383 16.52 0.66 -7.54
N PRO A 384 17.69 1.32 -7.70
CA PRO A 384 17.88 2.32 -8.77
C PRO A 384 17.79 1.71 -10.18
N TYR A 385 17.77 0.39 -10.30
CA TYR A 385 17.61 -0.37 -11.54
C TYR A 385 16.21 -1.01 -11.69
N PHE A 386 15.25 -0.66 -10.82
CA PHE A 386 13.89 -1.18 -10.90
C PHE A 386 13.24 -0.82 -12.24
N ARG A 387 12.58 -1.79 -12.86
CA ARG A 387 11.82 -1.63 -14.11
C ARG A 387 10.50 -2.37 -14.02
N VAL A 388 9.46 -1.76 -14.56
CA VAL A 388 8.17 -2.40 -14.76
C VAL A 388 8.16 -3.09 -16.12
N ASN A 389 7.76 -4.36 -16.15
CA ASN A 389 7.37 -5.02 -17.40
C ASN A 389 5.97 -4.52 -17.80
N GLU A 390 5.90 -3.74 -18.87
CA GLU A 390 4.68 -3.08 -19.34
C GLU A 390 3.63 -4.06 -19.89
N ASP A 391 4.01 -5.30 -20.20
CA ASP A 391 3.08 -6.36 -20.60
C ASP A 391 2.09 -6.74 -19.48
N VAL A 392 2.35 -6.31 -18.24
CA VAL A 392 1.51 -6.58 -17.08
C VAL A 392 0.18 -5.82 -17.09
N PHE A 393 0.09 -4.69 -17.81
CA PHE A 393 -1.04 -3.76 -17.70
C PHE A 393 -2.41 -4.36 -18.03
N PRO A 394 -2.58 -5.17 -19.09
CA PRO A 394 -3.85 -5.82 -19.37
C PRO A 394 -4.37 -6.64 -18.18
N TYR A 395 -3.49 -7.37 -17.51
CA TYR A 395 -3.86 -8.22 -16.38
C TYR A 395 -4.33 -7.41 -15.17
N GLY A 396 -3.60 -6.37 -14.77
CA GLY A 396 -3.97 -5.57 -13.60
C GLY A 396 -5.23 -4.74 -13.82
N ALA A 397 -5.37 -4.13 -14.99
CA ALA A 397 -6.58 -3.41 -15.36
C ALA A 397 -7.81 -4.34 -15.37
N ALA A 398 -7.68 -5.53 -15.97
CA ALA A 398 -8.76 -6.50 -16.04
C ALA A 398 -9.12 -7.06 -14.65
N LEU A 399 -8.15 -7.35 -13.79
CA LEU A 399 -8.39 -7.81 -12.43
C LEU A 399 -9.14 -6.77 -11.60
N HIS A 400 -8.73 -5.50 -11.65
CA HIS A 400 -9.43 -4.39 -10.99
C HIS A 400 -10.91 -4.32 -11.42
N ALA A 401 -11.16 -4.23 -12.74
CA ALA A 401 -12.51 -4.12 -13.27
C ALA A 401 -13.37 -5.36 -12.95
N SER A 402 -12.79 -6.55 -13.03
CA SER A 402 -13.48 -7.82 -12.77
C SER A 402 -13.83 -7.99 -11.30
N LEU A 403 -12.91 -7.68 -10.39
CA LEU A 403 -13.14 -7.76 -8.94
C LEU A 403 -14.31 -6.87 -8.52
N ALA A 404 -14.31 -5.61 -8.95
CA ALA A 404 -15.36 -4.66 -8.67
C ALA A 404 -16.71 -5.10 -9.27
N THR A 405 -16.74 -5.36 -10.58
CA THR A 405 -17.99 -5.73 -11.29
C THR A 405 -18.62 -6.99 -10.69
N THR A 406 -17.80 -8.02 -10.45
CA THR A 406 -18.30 -9.30 -9.91
C THR A 406 -18.74 -9.15 -8.46
N TYR A 407 -18.10 -8.28 -7.67
CA TYR A 407 -18.52 -7.98 -6.31
C TYR A 407 -19.91 -7.32 -6.29
N LEU A 408 -20.14 -6.31 -7.14
CA LEU A 408 -21.43 -5.63 -7.23
C LEU A 408 -22.56 -6.59 -7.65
N LEU A 409 -22.29 -7.47 -8.62
CA LEU A 409 -23.27 -8.46 -9.10
C LEU A 409 -23.62 -9.52 -8.06
N GLN A 410 -22.71 -9.85 -7.14
CA GLN A 410 -22.96 -10.81 -6.06
C GLN A 410 -23.61 -10.18 -4.83
N ASN A 411 -23.55 -8.84 -4.69
CA ASN A 411 -24.08 -8.11 -3.55
C ASN A 411 -25.10 -7.04 -3.98
N PRO A 412 -26.14 -7.36 -4.78
CA PRO A 412 -27.11 -6.37 -5.21
C PRO A 412 -27.80 -5.74 -4.00
N THR A 413 -28.13 -4.45 -4.11
CA THR A 413 -28.89 -3.74 -3.07
C THR A 413 -30.15 -4.54 -2.75
N LYS A 414 -30.31 -4.98 -1.49
CA LYS A 414 -31.61 -5.45 -1.01
C LYS A 414 -32.56 -4.29 -1.17
N HIS A 415 -33.48 -4.34 -2.14
CA HIS A 415 -34.60 -3.41 -2.18
C HIS A 415 -35.32 -3.53 -0.83
N THR A 416 -35.12 -2.57 0.06
CA THR A 416 -36.03 -2.32 1.16
C THR A 416 -37.31 -1.80 0.51
N SER A 417 -38.27 -2.69 0.30
CA SER A 417 -39.66 -2.29 0.09
C SER A 417 -40.04 -1.30 1.20
N PRO A 418 -40.73 -0.19 0.91
CA PRO A 418 -41.29 0.62 1.99
C PRO A 418 -42.19 -0.28 2.84
N PRO A 419 -42.22 -0.12 4.18
CA PRO A 419 -43.24 -0.78 4.98
C PRO A 419 -44.62 -0.34 4.46
N GLU A 420 -45.50 -1.33 4.22
CA GLU A 420 -46.91 -1.12 3.86
C GLU A 420 -47.66 -0.26 4.88
#